data_AF-A0A6A6CVG4-F1
#
_entry.id   AF-A0A6A6CVG4-F1
#
_cell.length_a   1.000
_cell.length_b   1.000
_cell.length_c   1.000
_cell.angle_alpha   90.00
_cell.angle_beta   90.00
_cell.angle_gamma   90.00
#
_symmetry.space_group_name_H-M   'P 1'
#
loop_
_entity.id
_entity.type
_entity.pdbx_description
1 polymer ?
#
loop_
_entity_poly.entity_id
_entity_poly.type
_entity_poly.pdbx_seq_one_letter_code
_entity_poly.pdbx_strand_id
1 'polypeptide(L)'
;MATYHPPSFPRRPKHSNLFSETKYFLQLNYYQYEINTGMYVMSPGEKLVYNMVVFSLLALLFSAVYYYLPKTTIIGLQRLAYYFTGSHRLHVNGVVVAQGVLQSSGEAVASLADQRAVLNASAVFSP
;
A
#
# COMPACT_ATOMS: atom_id res chain seq x y z
N MET A 1 -14.35 43.67 37.91
CA MET A 1 -13.31 42.90 38.61
C MET A 1 -13.02 41.65 37.77
N ALA A 2 -11.92 41.65 37.02
CA ALA A 2 -11.61 40.53 36.12
C ALA A 2 -11.12 39.33 36.94
N THR A 3 -11.82 38.21 36.86
CA THR A 3 -11.43 36.96 37.51
C THR A 3 -10.22 36.38 36.77
N TYR A 4 -9.05 36.49 37.39
CA TYR A 4 -7.82 35.85 36.91
C TYR A 4 -7.96 34.33 37.04
N HIS A 5 -8.09 33.64 35.90
CA HIS A 5 -8.01 32.19 35.83
C HIS A 5 -6.59 31.80 35.41
N PRO A 6 -5.79 31.19 36.29
CA PRO A 6 -4.44 30.78 35.94
C PRO A 6 -4.46 29.66 34.89
N PRO A 7 -3.46 29.60 33.99
CA PRO A 7 -3.35 28.52 33.02
C PRO A 7 -3.23 27.17 33.74
N SER A 8 -4.12 26.24 33.39
CA SER A 8 -4.17 24.90 34.00
C SER A 8 -3.13 23.99 33.35
N PHE A 9 -2.00 23.75 34.04
CA PHE A 9 -1.04 22.73 33.61
C PHE A 9 -1.65 21.33 33.72
N PRO A 10 -1.45 20.44 32.73
CA PRO A 10 -1.90 19.06 32.83
C PRO A 10 -1.22 18.40 34.03
N ARG A 11 -2.01 17.91 34.99
CA ARG A 11 -1.50 17.19 36.17
C ARG A 11 -1.58 15.69 35.92
N ARG A 12 -0.51 14.98 36.25
CA ARG A 12 -0.49 13.52 36.16
C ARG A 12 -1.56 12.93 37.09
N PRO A 13 -2.48 12.08 36.59
CA PRO A 13 -3.50 11.47 37.44
C PRO A 13 -2.83 10.56 38.48
N LYS A 14 -3.32 10.60 39.73
CA LYS A 14 -2.78 9.82 40.85
C LYS A 14 -3.17 8.34 40.79
N HIS A 15 -4.22 8.00 40.04
CA HIS A 15 -4.71 6.65 39.83
C HIS A 15 -4.55 6.30 38.34
N SER A 16 -3.83 5.23 38.06
CA SER A 16 -3.43 4.85 36.71
C SER A 16 -4.43 3.86 36.11
N ASN A 17 -5.35 4.37 35.30
CA ASN A 17 -6.00 3.56 34.28
C ASN A 17 -5.26 3.81 32.96
N LEU A 18 -5.15 2.81 32.08
CA LEU A 18 -4.49 2.99 30.77
C LEU A 18 -5.09 4.18 30.00
N PHE A 19 -6.41 4.40 30.13
CA PHE A 19 -7.12 5.54 29.54
C PHE A 19 -6.81 6.90 30.19
N SER A 20 -6.55 6.95 31.50
CA SER A 20 -6.21 8.21 32.17
C SER A 20 -4.78 8.63 31.86
N GLU A 21 -3.87 7.65 31.76
CA GLU A 21 -2.49 7.89 31.31
C GLU A 21 -2.47 8.36 29.85
N THR A 22 -3.15 7.68 28.92
CA THR A 22 -3.17 8.10 27.50
C THR A 22 -3.76 9.49 27.31
N LYS A 23 -4.83 9.83 28.05
CA LYS A 23 -5.39 11.20 28.05
C LYS A 23 -4.38 12.23 28.55
N TYR A 24 -3.66 11.93 29.64
CA TYR A 24 -2.61 12.79 30.17
C TYR A 24 -1.46 12.99 29.16
N PHE A 25 -1.01 11.92 28.51
CA PHE A 25 0.01 11.98 27.47
C PHE A 25 -0.43 12.85 26.29
N LEU A 26 -1.69 12.73 25.85
CA LEU A 26 -2.22 13.53 24.76
C LEU A 26 -2.27 15.02 25.12
N GLN A 27 -2.69 15.35 26.34
CA GLN A 27 -2.71 16.73 26.84
C GLN A 27 -1.29 17.32 26.94
N LEU A 28 -0.33 16.53 27.39
CA LEU A 28 1.06 16.97 27.48
C LEU A 28 1.68 17.20 26.09
N ASN A 29 1.41 16.31 25.14
CA ASN A 29 1.84 16.48 23.75
C ASN A 29 1.19 17.71 23.10
N TYR A 30 -0.09 17.95 23.36
CA TYR A 30 -0.78 19.15 22.89
C TYR A 30 -0.16 20.43 23.46
N TYR A 31 0.16 20.44 24.76
CA TYR A 31 0.83 21.58 25.40
C TYR A 31 2.24 21.85 24.81
N GLN A 32 3.03 20.79 24.60
CA GLN A 32 4.35 20.92 23.98
C GLN A 32 4.28 21.34 22.51
N TYR A 33 3.22 20.94 21.82
CA TYR A 33 2.96 21.39 20.46
C TYR A 33 2.62 22.89 20.41
N GLU A 34 1.84 23.39 21.37
CA GLU A 34 1.57 24.82 21.48
C GLU A 34 2.85 25.64 21.77
N ILE A 35 3.78 25.09 22.57
CA ILE A 35 5.00 25.81 22.98
C ILE A 35 6.13 25.77 21.93
N ASN A 36 6.37 24.61 21.30
CA ASN A 36 7.59 24.41 20.50
C ASN A 36 7.41 24.82 19.03
N THR A 37 6.17 24.82 18.53
CA THR A 37 5.88 25.04 17.11
C THR A 37 5.51 26.50 16.80
N GLY A 38 5.59 27.42 17.77
CA GLY A 38 5.18 28.83 17.59
C GLY A 38 3.69 29.01 17.33
N MET A 39 2.91 27.94 17.45
CA MET A 39 1.52 27.90 17.04
C MET A 39 0.57 28.58 18.04
N TYR A 40 1.01 28.79 19.27
CA TYR A 40 0.28 29.58 20.26
C TYR A 40 0.19 31.07 19.87
N VAL A 41 1.12 31.55 19.04
CA VAL A 41 1.18 32.97 18.63
C VAL A 41 0.40 33.24 17.32
N MET A 42 -0.05 32.18 16.64
CA MET A 42 -0.87 32.27 15.43
C MET A 42 -2.36 32.32 15.75
N SER A 43 -3.14 32.97 14.86
CA SER A 43 -4.60 32.98 14.97
C SER A 43 -5.15 31.54 14.93
N PRO A 44 -6.21 31.21 15.71
CA PRO A 44 -6.82 29.87 15.68
C PRO A 44 -7.31 29.46 14.28
N GLY A 45 -7.58 30.42 13.39
CA GLY A 45 -7.87 30.14 11.98
C GLY A 45 -6.64 29.70 11.18
N GLU A 46 -5.49 30.35 11.38
CA GLU A 46 -4.22 30.00 10.72
C GLU A 46 -3.70 28.63 11.19
N LYS A 47 -3.94 28.32 12.47
CA LYS A 47 -3.66 27.02 13.09
C LYS A 47 -4.30 25.85 12.32
N LEU A 48 -5.55 26.04 11.89
CA LEU A 48 -6.31 25.03 11.15
C LEU A 48 -5.72 24.80 9.75
N VAL A 49 -5.37 25.88 9.05
CA VAL A 49 -4.83 25.80 7.68
C VAL A 49 -3.51 25.05 7.67
N TYR A 50 -2.59 25.34 8.60
CA TYR A 50 -1.32 24.62 8.68
C TYR A 50 -1.52 23.12 8.89
N ASN A 51 -2.38 22.72 9.83
CA ASN A 51 -2.66 21.31 10.09
C ASN A 51 -3.34 20.61 8.91
N MET A 52 -4.18 21.32 8.16
CA MET A 52 -4.77 20.78 6.92
C MET A 52 -3.71 20.54 5.84
N VAL A 53 -2.73 21.43 5.71
CA VAL A 53 -1.61 21.23 4.76
C VAL A 53 -0.79 20.02 5.16
N VAL A 54 -0.41 19.90 6.44
CA VAL A 54 0.33 18.73 6.95
C VAL A 54 -0.48 17.44 6.75
N PHE A 55 -1.78 17.46 7.06
CA PHE A 55 -2.65 16.31 6.86
C PHE A 55 -2.79 15.94 5.38
N SER A 56 -2.88 16.93 4.49
CA SER A 56 -2.91 16.73 3.04
C SER A 56 -1.62 16.08 2.52
N LEU A 57 -0.45 16.55 2.97
CA LEU A 57 0.85 15.94 2.68
C LEU A 57 0.91 14.50 3.18
N LEU A 58 0.42 14.24 4.40
CA LEU A 58 0.39 12.92 4.98
C LEU A 58 -0.56 11.99 4.20
N ALA A 59 -1.74 12.47 3.82
CA ALA A 59 -2.70 11.73 3.01
C ALA A 59 -2.14 11.41 1.62
N LEU A 60 -1.42 12.36 1.01
CA LEU A 60 -0.71 12.16 -0.24
C LEU A 60 0.40 11.10 -0.09
N LEU A 61 1.12 11.11 1.03
CA LEU A 61 2.12 10.08 1.34
C LEU A 61 1.47 8.71 1.55
N PHE A 62 0.40 8.62 2.34
CA PHE A 62 -0.30 7.35 2.58
C PHE A 62 -0.94 6.78 1.33
N SER A 63 -1.53 7.63 0.49
CA SER A 63 -2.07 7.20 -0.81
C SER A 63 -0.96 6.73 -1.75
N ALA A 64 0.17 7.43 -1.82
CA ALA A 64 1.34 6.98 -2.60
C ALA A 64 1.85 5.62 -2.10
N VAL A 65 1.99 5.47 -0.78
CA VAL A 65 2.37 4.22 -0.13
C VAL A 65 1.35 3.12 -0.43
N TYR A 66 0.04 3.39 -0.34
CA TYR A 66 -1.03 2.43 -0.63
C TYR A 66 -1.02 1.95 -2.09
N TYR A 67 -0.82 2.84 -3.06
CA TYR A 67 -0.77 2.47 -4.47
C TYR A 67 0.54 1.83 -4.89
N TYR A 68 1.67 2.24 -4.29
CA TYR A 68 3.00 1.77 -4.66
C TYR A 68 3.42 0.49 -3.93
N LEU A 69 3.05 0.35 -2.64
CA LEU A 69 3.34 -0.84 -1.83
C LEU A 69 3.00 -2.15 -2.53
N PRO A 70 1.76 -2.40 -3.00
CA PRO A 70 1.40 -3.72 -3.51
C PRO A 70 2.28 -4.15 -4.69
N LYS A 71 2.64 -3.22 -5.57
CA LYS A 71 3.51 -3.52 -6.72
C LYS A 71 4.93 -3.86 -6.27
N THR A 72 5.48 -3.06 -5.35
CA THR A 72 6.85 -3.25 -4.86
C THR A 72 6.98 -4.45 -3.92
N THR A 73 5.97 -4.72 -3.09
CA THR A 73 5.97 -5.88 -2.17
C THR A 73 5.87 -7.18 -2.93
N ILE A 74 5.06 -7.29 -3.98
CA ILE A 74 4.98 -8.51 -4.80
C ILE A 74 6.34 -8.82 -5.44
N ILE A 75 7.02 -7.83 -6.02
CA ILE A 75 8.34 -8.02 -6.62
C ILE A 75 9.38 -8.38 -5.55
N GLY A 76 9.35 -7.70 -4.40
CA GLY A 76 10.25 -7.99 -3.28
C GLY A 76 10.04 -9.39 -2.72
N LEU A 77 8.78 -9.81 -2.55
CA LEU A 77 8.42 -11.12 -2.02
C LEU A 77 8.77 -12.24 -3.01
N GLN A 78 8.65 -12.01 -4.31
CA GLN A 78 9.12 -12.94 -5.34
C GLN A 78 10.64 -13.15 -5.30
N ARG A 79 11.42 -12.07 -5.12
CA ARG A 79 12.88 -12.17 -4.94
C ARG A 79 13.24 -12.86 -3.63
N LEU A 80 12.54 -12.57 -2.55
CA LEU A 80 12.76 -13.18 -1.25
C LEU A 80 12.41 -14.68 -1.31
N ALA A 81 11.29 -15.03 -1.90
CA ALA A 81 10.90 -16.42 -2.18
C ALA A 81 11.91 -17.13 -3.10
N TYR A 82 12.51 -16.43 -4.06
CA TYR A 82 13.59 -16.96 -4.90
C TYR A 82 14.82 -17.33 -4.08
N TYR A 83 15.29 -16.42 -3.20
CA TYR A 83 16.41 -16.73 -2.31
C TYR A 83 16.10 -17.86 -1.34
N PHE A 84 14.85 -17.99 -0.89
CA PHE A 84 14.44 -19.05 0.03
C PHE A 84 14.23 -20.41 -0.64
N THR A 85 13.67 -20.46 -1.84
CA THR A 85 13.21 -21.72 -2.48
C THR A 85 14.22 -22.27 -3.48
N GLY A 86 15.18 -21.45 -3.93
CA GLY A 86 16.24 -21.85 -4.88
C GLY A 86 15.74 -22.35 -6.25
N SER A 87 14.43 -22.30 -6.49
CA SER A 87 13.77 -22.97 -7.60
C SER A 87 13.37 -21.94 -8.66
N HIS A 88 13.83 -22.17 -9.88
CA HIS A 88 13.58 -21.31 -11.01
C HIS A 88 12.11 -21.43 -11.43
N ARG A 89 11.41 -20.29 -11.51
CA ARG A 89 10.10 -20.07 -12.15
C ARG A 89 8.85 -20.42 -11.35
N LEU A 90 8.42 -19.45 -10.55
CA LEU A 90 6.99 -19.23 -10.33
C LEU A 90 6.69 -17.74 -10.56
N HIS A 91 6.52 -17.38 -11.83
CA HIS A 91 5.92 -16.11 -12.22
C HIS A 91 4.41 -16.25 -12.02
N VAL A 92 3.95 -16.16 -10.77
CA VAL A 92 2.53 -16.20 -10.43
C VAL A 92 1.93 -14.82 -10.67
N ASN A 93 1.73 -14.50 -11.94
CA ASN A 93 0.66 -13.61 -12.37
C ASN A 93 -0.27 -14.52 -13.18
N GLY A 94 -1.51 -14.73 -12.73
CA GLY A 94 -2.50 -15.63 -13.36
C GLY A 94 -2.77 -15.37 -14.86
N VAL A 95 -2.23 -14.29 -15.41
CA VAL A 95 -2.24 -13.93 -16.83
C VAL A 95 -1.18 -14.68 -17.66
N VAL A 96 -0.01 -15.00 -17.09
CA VAL A 96 1.12 -15.59 -17.86
C VAL A 96 0.98 -17.11 -18.02
N VAL A 97 0.41 -17.80 -17.03
CA VAL A 97 0.09 -19.24 -17.16
C VAL A 97 -0.98 -19.46 -18.25
N ALA A 98 -1.98 -18.57 -18.32
CA ALA A 98 -2.97 -18.59 -19.39
C ALA A 98 -2.31 -18.37 -20.77
N GLN A 99 -1.41 -17.39 -20.91
CA GLN A 99 -0.72 -17.15 -22.19
C GLN A 99 0.20 -18.30 -22.61
N GLY A 100 0.92 -18.93 -21.68
CA GLY A 100 1.78 -20.08 -21.97
C GLY A 100 0.99 -21.32 -22.40
N VAL A 101 -0.15 -21.59 -21.74
CA VAL A 101 -1.05 -22.70 -22.11
C VAL A 101 -1.77 -22.42 -23.44
N LEU A 102 -2.18 -21.16 -23.69
CA LEU A 102 -2.80 -20.77 -24.96
C LEU A 102 -1.82 -20.89 -26.14
N GLN A 103 -0.56 -20.48 -25.98
CA GLN A 103 0.47 -20.63 -27.01
C GLN A 103 0.79 -22.10 -27.29
N SER A 104 0.97 -22.91 -26.24
CA SER A 104 1.16 -24.36 -26.38
C SER A 104 -0.04 -25.04 -27.06
N SER A 105 -1.27 -24.62 -26.74
CA SER A 105 -2.48 -25.15 -27.39
C SER A 105 -2.60 -24.70 -28.85
N GLY A 106 -2.21 -23.46 -29.17
CA GLY A 106 -2.22 -22.87 -30.51
C GLY A 106 -1.27 -23.57 -31.47
N GLU A 107 -0.06 -23.90 -31.02
CA GLU A 107 0.91 -24.67 -31.80
C GLU A 107 0.45 -26.11 -32.04
N ALA A 108 -0.23 -26.72 -31.06
CA ALA A 108 -0.81 -28.05 -31.21
C ALA A 108 -1.99 -28.08 -32.20
N VAL A 109 -2.87 -27.08 -32.20
CA VAL A 109 -3.96 -27.03 -33.21
C VAL A 109 -3.46 -26.67 -34.60
N ALA A 110 -2.39 -25.87 -34.72
CA ALA A 110 -1.76 -25.57 -36.01
C ALA A 110 -1.14 -26.83 -36.64
N SER A 111 -0.49 -27.68 -35.84
CA SER A 111 0.08 -28.95 -36.34
C SER A 111 -0.98 -29.98 -36.72
N LEU A 112 -2.11 -30.04 -36.00
CA LEU A 112 -3.24 -30.89 -36.40
C LEU A 112 -3.96 -30.38 -37.67
N ALA A 113 -4.05 -29.07 -37.86
CA ALA A 113 -4.62 -28.48 -39.08
C ALA A 113 -3.75 -28.81 -40.29
N ASP A 114 -2.43 -28.72 -40.14
CA ASP A 114 -1.46 -29.11 -41.17
C ASP A 114 -1.55 -30.61 -41.47
N GLN A 115 -1.62 -31.45 -40.42
CA GLN A 115 -1.79 -32.90 -40.58
C GLN A 115 -3.10 -33.27 -41.31
N ARG A 116 -4.19 -32.53 -41.06
CA ARG A 116 -5.46 -32.70 -41.81
C ARG A 116 -5.34 -32.26 -43.28
N ALA A 117 -4.61 -31.20 -43.57
CA ALA A 117 -4.38 -30.75 -44.95
C ALA A 117 -3.59 -31.81 -45.75
N VAL A 118 -2.58 -32.41 -45.12
CA VAL A 118 -1.77 -33.49 -45.73
C VAL A 118 -2.62 -34.75 -46.01
N LEU A 119 -3.52 -35.13 -45.10
CA LEU A 119 -4.43 -36.28 -45.30
C LEU A 119 -5.45 -36.05 -46.43
N ASN A 120 -5.92 -34.82 -46.60
CA ASN A 120 -6.83 -34.50 -47.71
C ASN A 120 -6.08 -34.45 -49.05
N ALA A 121 -4.83 -33.99 -49.07
CA ALA A 121 -3.99 -34.00 -50.27
C ALA A 121 -3.65 -35.43 -50.73
N SER A 122 -3.43 -36.36 -49.81
CA SER A 122 -3.15 -37.75 -50.14
C SER A 122 -4.39 -38.54 -50.61
N ALA A 123 -5.59 -38.17 -50.15
CA ALA A 123 -6.85 -38.73 -50.63
C ALA A 123 -7.19 -38.33 -52.08
N VAL A 124 -6.68 -37.18 -52.55
CA VAL A 124 -6.90 -36.66 -53.91
C VAL A 124 -5.94 -37.28 -54.94
N PHE A 125 -4.81 -37.84 -54.50
CA PHE A 125 -3.73 -38.33 -55.38
C PHE A 125 -3.63 -39.86 -55.49
N SER A 126 -4.64 -40.60 -55.03
CA SER A 126 -4.71 -42.06 -55.23
C SER A 126 -5.41 -42.38 -56.57
N PRO A 127 -4.75 -43.11 -57.50
CA PRO A 127 -5.27 -43.40 -58.84
C PRO A 127 -6.46 -44.37 -58.85
#